data_AF-A0A9X2KH03-F1
#
_entry.id   AF-A0A9X2KH03-F1
#
_cell.length_a   1.000
_cell.length_b   1.000
_cell.length_c   1.000
_cell.angle_alpha   90.00
_cell.angle_beta   90.00
_cell.angle_gamma   90.00
#
_symmetry.space_group_name_H-M   'P 1'
#
loop_
_entity.id
_entity.type
_entity.pdbx_description
1 polymer ?
#
loop_
_entity_poly.entity_id
_entity_poly.type
_entity_poly.pdbx_seq_one_letter_code
_entity_poly.pdbx_strand_id
1 'polypeptide(L)'
;MEPLSPAAGPPPSGESADAPRRGRPRVQEAADEIVASVLATAGPRVGTRDLSTRRIALLTGLSQPVVSRAVSRIRGSSRAEGPPGEARAMRLVEFRVEFPRIVIVVEPGGEAPAGQAQSFARRAAALMAALRVSGAREWPSEAAPPVEEVALPAGRLRLVWEPWAQPWEEFLARVSAALDACAPADDSIPGDLLSRVAARVGRGLLGVRWHRRDAAAPGRAWQEIEETFESKTMTVPEFPAPRRGRSGGSRWLPQDELSITEQIAIALRKEIMNAGFHPGDRLSPAVLASRLGLTLPTVRAAMRRLVDDGLLAVDAGHFAVPEVTGQDVVDLYASRLHVGSVLLRGCAAQPRHRLLASRLALRAVEAAAAEGTSADVDQADLHFQQELADASGLSQSARTFHALTLRVRMFISVLQLDYSPAVDRIVADDRRILSALLENRPDDAVAQWRAKLDNAVRHMTALSPTSFDRDLWGRLTTWS
;
A
#
# COMPACT_ATOMS: atom_id res chain seq x y z
N MET A 1 78.43 -17.33 -13.05
CA MET A 1 77.29 -18.28 -12.96
C MET A 1 76.46 -17.81 -11.78
N GLU A 2 75.56 -16.88 -12.05
CA GLU A 2 74.78 -16.13 -11.08
C GLU A 2 73.32 -16.61 -11.24
N PRO A 3 72.61 -17.04 -10.18
CA PRO A 3 71.27 -17.58 -10.34
C PRO A 3 70.20 -16.48 -10.34
N LEU A 4 69.32 -16.55 -11.32
CA LEU A 4 68.17 -15.67 -11.58
C LEU A 4 67.14 -15.69 -10.44
N SER A 5 66.69 -14.49 -10.03
CA SER A 5 65.47 -14.29 -9.23
C SER A 5 64.21 -14.46 -10.09
N PRO A 6 63.12 -15.06 -9.56
CA PRO A 6 61.86 -15.18 -10.28
C PRO A 6 61.03 -13.89 -10.25
N ALA A 7 60.42 -13.57 -11.38
CA ALA A 7 59.59 -12.38 -11.62
C ALA A 7 58.29 -12.39 -10.78
N ALA A 8 57.97 -11.25 -10.16
CA ALA A 8 56.70 -10.99 -9.51
C ALA A 8 55.60 -10.77 -10.57
N GLY A 9 54.54 -11.58 -10.53
CA GLY A 9 53.33 -11.37 -11.34
C GLY A 9 52.52 -10.16 -10.87
N PRO A 10 51.73 -9.53 -11.76
CA PRO A 10 50.91 -8.37 -11.41
C PRO A 10 49.77 -8.76 -10.47
N PRO A 11 49.32 -7.88 -9.56
CA PRO A 11 48.21 -8.17 -8.66
C PRO A 11 46.89 -8.30 -9.44
N PRO A 12 45.96 -9.17 -8.99
CA PRO A 12 44.66 -9.30 -9.63
C PRO A 12 43.86 -7.99 -9.44
N SER A 13 43.60 -7.31 -10.55
CA SER A 13 42.63 -6.24 -10.67
C SER A 13 41.23 -6.83 -10.83
N GLY A 14 40.30 -6.48 -9.93
CA GLY A 14 38.89 -6.77 -10.15
C GLY A 14 38.03 -7.02 -8.90
N GLU A 15 38.14 -6.19 -7.86
CA GLU A 15 37.01 -6.04 -6.94
C GLU A 15 35.97 -5.12 -7.59
N SER A 16 34.94 -5.74 -8.17
CA SER A 16 33.66 -5.08 -8.45
C SER A 16 33.01 -4.76 -7.10
N ALA A 17 33.31 -3.58 -6.56
CA ALA A 17 32.70 -3.03 -5.36
C ALA A 17 31.82 -1.83 -5.73
N ASP A 18 30.80 -2.06 -6.57
CA ASP A 18 29.69 -1.12 -6.78
C ASP A 18 28.35 -1.77 -6.41
N ALA A 19 28.32 -2.37 -5.21
CA ALA A 19 27.06 -2.64 -4.53
C ALA A 19 26.63 -1.36 -3.80
N PRO A 20 25.45 -0.79 -4.09
CA PRO A 20 25.02 0.43 -3.42
C PRO A 20 24.84 0.16 -1.92
N ARG A 21 25.69 0.79 -1.11
CA ARG A 21 25.53 0.85 0.35
C ARG A 21 24.19 1.55 0.66
N ARG A 22 23.14 0.77 0.95
CA ARG A 22 21.84 1.27 1.42
C ARG A 22 22.04 2.09 2.69
N GLY A 23 22.04 3.41 2.54
CA GLY A 23 22.24 4.37 3.63
C GLY A 23 21.03 4.47 4.55
N ARG A 24 21.30 4.78 5.82
CA ARG A 24 20.30 5.08 6.87
C ARG A 24 19.31 6.16 6.40
N PRO A 25 17.98 5.94 6.43
CA PRO A 25 17.00 6.97 6.09
C PRO A 25 17.13 8.20 7.00
N ARG A 26 16.96 9.41 6.46
CA ARG A 26 16.93 10.63 7.27
C ARG A 26 15.63 10.66 8.08
N VAL A 27 15.66 11.12 9.33
CA VAL A 27 14.47 11.21 10.23
C VAL A 27 13.26 11.87 9.55
N GLN A 28 13.50 12.88 8.70
CA GLN A 28 12.42 13.54 7.98
C GLN A 28 11.83 12.69 6.84
N GLU A 29 12.60 11.83 6.17
CA GLU A 29 12.09 10.91 5.15
C GLU A 29 11.16 9.88 5.77
N ALA A 30 11.55 9.30 6.91
CA ALA A 30 10.70 8.40 7.68
C ALA A 30 9.41 9.09 8.17
N ALA A 31 9.52 10.33 8.63
CA ALA A 31 8.35 11.12 9.02
C ALA A 31 7.43 11.43 7.82
N ASP A 32 7.99 11.72 6.65
CA ASP A 32 7.24 11.97 5.42
C ASP A 32 6.45 10.70 5.01
N GLU A 33 7.03 9.50 5.11
CA GLU A 33 6.34 8.24 4.85
C GLU A 33 5.19 7.97 5.84
N ILE A 34 5.43 8.17 7.15
CA ILE A 34 4.43 7.95 8.20
C ILE A 34 3.26 8.92 8.03
N VAL A 35 3.56 10.20 7.83
CA VAL A 35 2.52 11.23 7.63
C VAL A 35 1.77 10.98 6.32
N ALA A 36 2.44 10.56 5.24
CA ALA A 36 1.77 10.19 3.99
C ALA A 36 0.79 9.03 4.20
N SER A 37 1.19 7.98 4.92
CA SER A 37 0.32 6.84 5.26
C SER A 37 -0.92 7.29 6.05
N VAL A 38 -0.73 8.17 7.05
CA VAL A 38 -1.83 8.75 7.85
C VAL A 38 -2.78 9.56 6.99
N LEU A 39 -2.28 10.44 6.15
CA LEU A 39 -3.12 11.29 5.31
C LEU A 39 -3.87 10.48 4.26
N ALA A 40 -3.20 9.50 3.63
CA ALA A 40 -3.78 8.69 2.57
C ALA A 40 -4.95 7.83 3.07
N THR A 41 -4.85 7.29 4.29
CA THR A 41 -5.87 6.40 4.87
C THR A 41 -6.97 7.12 5.65
N ALA A 42 -6.79 8.41 5.96
CA ALA A 42 -7.70 9.20 6.79
C ALA A 42 -9.07 9.49 6.14
N GLY A 43 -9.19 9.38 4.82
CA GLY A 43 -10.39 9.75 4.08
C GLY A 43 -10.85 11.18 4.40
N PRO A 44 -12.16 11.43 4.62
CA PRO A 44 -12.69 12.78 4.82
C PRO A 44 -12.24 13.43 6.14
N ARG A 45 -11.79 12.62 7.11
CA ARG A 45 -11.38 13.10 8.45
C ARG A 45 -10.17 14.01 8.38
N VAL A 46 -9.37 13.94 7.31
CA VAL A 46 -8.15 14.74 7.13
C VAL A 46 -8.41 16.26 7.15
N GLY A 47 -9.61 16.68 6.75
CA GLY A 47 -10.02 18.09 6.82
C GLY A 47 -10.43 18.55 8.23
N THR A 48 -10.86 17.63 9.08
CA THR A 48 -11.40 17.94 10.41
C THR A 48 -10.33 18.31 11.43
N ARG A 49 -10.75 18.82 12.60
CA ARG A 49 -9.84 19.09 13.74
C ARG A 49 -9.20 17.81 14.30
N ASP A 50 -9.85 16.66 14.14
CA ASP A 50 -9.39 15.35 14.60
C ASP A 50 -8.12 14.85 13.91
N LEU A 51 -7.78 15.43 12.76
CA LEU A 51 -6.52 15.18 12.05
C LEU A 51 -5.81 16.49 11.70
N SER A 52 -5.90 17.48 12.59
CA SER A 52 -5.02 18.66 12.55
C SER A 52 -3.53 18.24 12.66
N THR A 53 -2.61 19.08 12.20
CA THR A 53 -1.15 18.79 12.30
C THR A 53 -0.71 18.54 13.75
N ARG A 54 -1.29 19.26 14.71
CA ARG A 54 -1.10 19.01 16.15
C ARG A 54 -1.61 17.64 16.57
N ARG A 55 -2.78 17.24 16.10
CA ARG A 55 -3.39 15.95 16.45
C ARG A 55 -2.65 14.78 15.80
N ILE A 56 -2.22 14.90 14.55
CA ILE A 56 -1.35 13.94 13.87
C ILE A 56 -0.02 13.81 14.62
N ALA A 57 0.60 14.92 15.05
CA ALA A 57 1.81 14.90 15.88
C ALA A 57 1.62 14.13 17.19
N LEU A 58 0.51 14.37 17.90
CA LEU A 58 0.18 13.61 19.12
C LEU A 58 -0.02 12.11 18.85
N LEU A 59 -0.71 11.76 17.77
CA LEU A 59 -1.05 10.37 17.45
C LEU A 59 0.16 9.57 16.94
N THR A 60 1.04 10.22 16.17
CA THR A 60 2.26 9.62 15.63
C THR A 60 3.44 9.69 16.59
N GLY A 61 3.40 10.60 17.57
CA GLY A 61 4.54 10.89 18.43
C GLY A 61 5.65 11.70 17.73
N LEU A 62 5.42 12.22 16.52
CA LEU A 62 6.29 13.18 15.85
C LEU A 62 6.08 14.57 16.46
N SER A 63 7.06 15.48 16.29
CA SER A 63 6.85 16.89 16.65
C SER A 63 5.94 17.59 15.63
N GLN A 64 5.12 18.56 16.08
CA GLN A 64 4.23 19.32 15.20
C GLN A 64 4.96 20.02 14.04
N PRO A 65 6.16 20.61 14.21
CA PRO A 65 6.93 21.16 13.09
C PRO A 65 7.40 20.11 12.07
N VAL A 66 7.72 18.88 12.50
CA VAL A 66 8.07 17.77 11.61
C VAL A 66 6.86 17.35 10.77
N VAL A 67 5.69 17.20 11.41
CA VAL A 67 4.44 16.88 10.71
C VAL A 67 4.04 18.00 9.74
N SER A 68 4.15 19.26 10.14
CA SER A 68 3.83 20.39 9.26
C SER A 68 4.73 20.44 8.02
N ARG A 69 6.03 20.17 8.19
CA ARG A 69 6.97 20.06 7.06
C ARG A 69 6.65 18.87 6.17
N ALA A 70 6.31 17.71 6.76
CA ALA A 70 5.92 16.53 6.02
C ALA A 70 4.68 16.79 5.16
N VAL A 71 3.60 17.35 5.72
CA VAL A 71 2.39 17.74 4.97
C VAL A 71 2.75 18.65 3.78
N SER A 72 3.61 19.64 4.00
CA SER A 72 4.05 20.56 2.95
C SER A 72 4.87 19.88 1.84
N ARG A 73 5.76 18.95 2.21
CA ARG A 73 6.60 18.18 1.27
C ARG A 73 5.81 17.13 0.49
N ILE A 74 4.84 16.51 1.14
CA ILE A 74 3.92 15.55 0.53
C ILE A 74 3.04 16.24 -0.50
N ARG A 75 2.48 17.41 -0.15
CA ARG A 75 1.78 18.28 -1.12
C ARG A 75 2.70 18.63 -2.28
N GLY A 76 3.98 18.90 -1.99
CA GLY A 76 5.00 19.16 -3.00
C GLY A 76 4.79 20.54 -3.63
N SER A 77 4.87 21.62 -2.83
CA SER A 77 4.71 22.99 -3.33
C SER A 77 5.69 23.24 -4.48
N SER A 78 5.16 23.44 -5.68
CA SER A 78 5.96 23.77 -6.85
C SER A 78 6.44 25.21 -6.72
N ARG A 79 7.77 25.43 -6.71
CA ARG A 79 8.36 26.73 -7.10
C ARG A 79 8.42 26.88 -8.62
N ALA A 80 7.97 25.89 -9.39
CA ALA A 80 7.93 25.98 -10.85
C ALA A 80 6.75 26.84 -11.29
N GLU A 81 7.05 27.75 -12.22
CA GLU A 81 6.14 28.65 -12.91
C GLU A 81 4.84 27.93 -13.30
N GLY A 82 3.76 28.25 -12.60
CA GLY A 82 2.42 27.82 -13.00
C GLY A 82 2.05 28.40 -14.36
N PRO A 83 1.04 27.83 -15.05
CA PRO A 83 0.62 28.35 -16.35
C PRO A 83 0.30 29.84 -16.24
N PRO A 84 0.81 30.70 -17.16
CA PRO A 84 0.58 32.13 -17.13
C PRO A 84 -0.88 32.39 -17.47
N GLY A 85 -1.70 32.63 -16.46
CA GLY A 85 -3.11 32.96 -16.63
C GLY A 85 -3.81 32.90 -15.30
N GLU A 86 -4.27 34.08 -14.83
CA GLU A 86 -5.25 34.34 -13.77
C GLU A 86 -5.49 33.20 -12.78
N ALA A 87 -5.17 33.42 -11.50
CA ALA A 87 -5.53 32.54 -10.39
C ALA A 87 -7.06 32.30 -10.34
N ARG A 88 -7.54 31.37 -11.15
CA ARG A 88 -8.91 30.88 -11.16
C ARG A 88 -9.02 29.93 -10.00
N ALA A 89 -9.91 30.20 -9.06
CA ALA A 89 -10.18 29.37 -7.90
C ALA A 89 -10.69 27.98 -8.35
N MET A 90 -9.80 27.08 -8.76
CA MET A 90 -10.18 25.80 -9.36
C MET A 90 -10.79 24.84 -8.32
N ARG A 91 -11.49 23.81 -8.78
CA ARG A 91 -11.96 22.67 -7.97
C ARG A 91 -11.89 21.37 -8.75
N LEU A 92 -11.68 20.25 -8.06
CA LEU A 92 -11.55 18.94 -8.66
C LEU A 92 -12.93 18.35 -9.01
N VAL A 93 -13.13 17.89 -10.24
CA VAL A 93 -14.44 17.37 -10.72
C VAL A 93 -14.41 15.93 -11.18
N GLU A 94 -13.23 15.42 -11.49
CA GLU A 94 -13.02 14.03 -11.87
C GLU A 94 -11.70 13.52 -11.31
N PHE A 95 -11.73 12.31 -10.77
CA PHE A 95 -10.55 11.54 -10.41
C PHE A 95 -10.77 10.10 -10.86
N ARG A 96 -9.94 9.65 -11.79
CA ARG A 96 -10.08 8.35 -12.41
C ARG A 96 -8.72 7.68 -12.52
N VAL A 97 -8.64 6.44 -12.07
CA VAL A 97 -7.43 5.62 -12.17
C VAL A 97 -7.82 4.36 -12.93
N GLU A 98 -7.43 4.28 -14.18
CA GLU A 98 -7.74 3.17 -15.09
C GLU A 98 -6.46 2.79 -15.78
N PHE A 99 -5.91 1.62 -15.54
CA PHE A 99 -4.64 1.23 -16.15
C PHE A 99 -4.65 1.41 -17.68
N PRO A 100 -3.58 1.96 -18.28
CA PRO A 100 -2.36 2.51 -17.64
C PRO A 100 -2.45 4.04 -17.43
N ARG A 101 -3.64 4.59 -17.23
CA ARG A 101 -3.94 6.01 -17.19
C ARG A 101 -4.43 6.51 -15.84
N ILE A 102 -3.96 7.68 -15.43
CA ILE A 102 -4.59 8.47 -14.35
C ILE A 102 -5.16 9.74 -14.98
N VAL A 103 -6.42 10.03 -14.72
CA VAL A 103 -7.10 11.23 -15.20
C VAL A 103 -7.61 12.03 -14.01
N ILE A 104 -7.18 13.28 -13.94
CA ILE A 104 -7.68 14.26 -12.98
C ILE A 104 -8.19 15.45 -13.77
N VAL A 105 -9.43 15.86 -13.53
CA VAL A 105 -10.00 17.06 -14.14
C VAL A 105 -10.31 18.07 -13.06
N VAL A 106 -9.84 19.30 -13.26
CA VAL A 106 -10.21 20.47 -12.47
C VAL A 106 -10.98 21.47 -13.33
N GLU A 107 -11.90 22.20 -12.72
CA GLU A 107 -12.67 23.26 -13.38
C GLU A 107 -12.65 24.54 -12.54
N PRO A 108 -12.99 25.71 -13.11
CA PRO A 108 -13.14 26.94 -12.35
C PRO A 108 -14.27 26.77 -11.31
N GLY A 109 -13.95 27.01 -10.05
CA GLY A 109 -14.86 26.98 -8.91
C GLY A 109 -15.26 28.39 -8.45
N GLY A 110 -16.13 28.44 -7.45
CA GLY A 110 -16.52 29.68 -6.77
C GLY A 110 -15.52 30.12 -5.70
N GLU A 111 -15.77 31.27 -5.08
CA GLU A 111 -14.93 31.79 -4.00
C GLU A 111 -14.86 30.84 -2.79
N ALA A 112 -13.67 30.71 -2.21
CA ALA A 112 -13.45 29.88 -1.04
C ALA A 112 -13.97 30.58 0.24
N PRO A 113 -14.66 29.86 1.14
CA PRO A 113 -14.95 30.35 2.48
C PRO A 113 -13.65 30.65 3.25
N ALA A 114 -13.63 31.73 4.03
CA ALA A 114 -12.50 32.06 4.88
C ALA A 114 -12.25 30.96 5.94
N GLY A 115 -10.97 30.69 6.24
CA GLY A 115 -10.58 29.78 7.34
C GLY A 115 -10.38 28.31 6.98
N GLN A 116 -10.66 27.88 5.74
CA GLN A 116 -10.52 26.47 5.32
C GLN A 116 -9.14 26.11 4.74
N ALA A 117 -8.23 27.08 4.57
CA ALA A 117 -6.94 26.87 3.91
C ALA A 117 -6.08 25.76 4.51
N GLN A 118 -6.06 25.61 5.84
CA GLN A 118 -5.31 24.53 6.50
C GLN A 118 -5.96 23.16 6.30
N SER A 119 -7.29 23.09 6.29
CA SER A 119 -8.03 21.85 6.01
C SER A 119 -7.80 21.41 4.56
N PHE A 120 -7.99 22.34 3.63
CA PHE A 120 -7.69 22.15 2.21
C PHE A 120 -6.26 21.66 1.98
N ALA A 121 -5.26 22.29 2.62
CA ALA A 121 -3.86 21.88 2.48
C ALA A 121 -3.62 20.42 2.91
N ARG A 122 -4.30 19.95 3.97
CA ARG A 122 -4.21 18.55 4.40
C ARG A 122 -4.94 17.61 3.45
N ARG A 123 -6.10 18.00 2.91
CA ARG A 123 -6.83 17.23 1.88
C ARG A 123 -6.01 17.09 0.59
N ALA A 124 -5.34 18.15 0.17
CA ALA A 124 -4.42 18.13 -0.99
C ALA A 124 -3.22 17.21 -0.72
N ALA A 125 -2.62 17.30 0.47
CA ALA A 125 -1.55 16.39 0.86
C ALA A 125 -2.02 14.93 0.95
N ALA A 126 -3.26 14.66 1.36
CA ALA A 126 -3.84 13.31 1.37
C ALA A 126 -3.98 12.72 -0.04
N LEU A 127 -4.47 13.51 -1.00
CA LEU A 127 -4.56 13.09 -2.40
C LEU A 127 -3.16 12.82 -2.99
N MET A 128 -2.20 13.71 -2.73
CA MET A 128 -0.80 13.52 -3.16
C MET A 128 -0.15 12.30 -2.49
N ALA A 129 -0.39 12.09 -1.19
CA ALA A 129 0.08 10.91 -0.48
C ALA A 129 -0.47 9.63 -1.12
N ALA A 130 -1.77 9.60 -1.39
CA ALA A 130 -2.42 8.47 -2.02
C ALA A 130 -1.86 8.17 -3.42
N LEU A 131 -1.60 9.19 -4.23
CA LEU A 131 -0.94 9.03 -5.53
C LEU A 131 0.46 8.45 -5.36
N ARG A 132 1.26 8.96 -4.43
CA ARG A 132 2.63 8.45 -4.17
C ARG A 132 2.65 6.99 -3.71
N VAL A 133 1.65 6.55 -2.95
CA VAL A 133 1.52 5.16 -2.48
C VAL A 133 0.66 4.28 -3.39
N SER A 134 0.27 4.78 -4.57
CA SER A 134 -0.64 4.08 -5.48
C SER A 134 0.01 2.91 -6.23
N GLY A 135 1.35 2.83 -6.25
CA GLY A 135 2.10 1.89 -7.08
C GLY A 135 2.09 2.23 -8.57
N ALA A 136 1.45 3.34 -8.99
CA ALA A 136 1.35 3.70 -10.41
C ALA A 136 2.71 3.92 -11.07
N ARG A 137 3.72 4.37 -10.32
CA ARG A 137 5.10 4.54 -10.80
C ARG A 137 5.68 3.28 -11.46
N GLU A 138 5.23 2.10 -11.04
CA GLU A 138 5.73 0.79 -11.51
C GLU A 138 4.87 0.22 -12.65
N TRP A 139 3.90 0.98 -13.19
CA TRP A 139 3.10 0.52 -14.32
C TRP A 139 3.97 0.33 -15.57
N PRO A 140 3.78 -0.75 -16.36
CA PRO A 140 4.55 -1.01 -17.56
C PRO A 140 4.34 0.09 -18.60
N SER A 141 5.41 0.39 -19.36
CA SER A 141 5.46 1.46 -20.36
C SER A 141 4.81 1.12 -21.71
N GLU A 142 3.91 0.14 -21.77
CA GLU A 142 3.37 -0.36 -23.03
C GLU A 142 2.21 0.52 -23.53
N ALA A 143 2.35 1.08 -24.73
CA ALA A 143 1.38 2.01 -25.32
C ALA A 143 -0.01 1.37 -25.48
N ALA A 144 -1.00 1.88 -24.76
CA ALA A 144 -2.41 1.56 -24.98
C ALA A 144 -2.94 2.28 -26.23
N PRO A 145 -3.95 1.73 -26.94
CA PRO A 145 -4.58 2.43 -28.05
C PRO A 145 -5.15 3.79 -27.60
N PRO A 146 -5.01 4.85 -28.42
CA PRO A 146 -5.46 6.19 -28.06
C PRO A 146 -6.96 6.18 -27.77
N VAL A 147 -7.34 6.54 -26.55
CA VAL A 147 -8.74 6.75 -26.17
C VAL A 147 -9.17 8.10 -26.71
N GLU A 148 -10.29 8.13 -27.43
CA GLU A 148 -10.86 9.32 -28.04
C GLU A 148 -10.91 10.51 -27.05
N GLU A 149 -10.14 11.56 -27.33
CA GLU A 149 -10.09 12.74 -26.48
C GLU A 149 -11.36 13.56 -26.64
N VAL A 150 -12.30 13.37 -25.72
CA VAL A 150 -13.47 14.25 -25.65
C VAL A 150 -13.01 15.65 -25.27
N ALA A 151 -13.24 16.61 -26.17
CA ALA A 151 -12.97 18.03 -25.96
C ALA A 151 -13.67 18.49 -24.67
N LEU A 152 -12.91 19.16 -23.80
CA LEU A 152 -13.46 19.69 -22.56
C LEU A 152 -14.13 21.06 -22.80
N PRO A 153 -15.19 21.38 -22.05
CA PRO A 153 -15.71 22.74 -21.96
C PRO A 153 -14.61 23.74 -21.58
N ALA A 154 -14.74 24.97 -22.09
CA ALA A 154 -13.78 26.04 -21.85
C ALA A 154 -13.50 26.26 -20.35
N GLY A 155 -12.22 26.37 -19.98
CA GLY A 155 -11.77 26.63 -18.61
C GLY A 155 -11.45 25.40 -17.77
N ARG A 156 -11.77 24.18 -18.22
CA ARG A 156 -11.35 22.94 -17.53
C ARG A 156 -9.92 22.54 -17.90
N LEU A 157 -9.17 22.07 -16.90
CA LEU A 157 -7.84 21.52 -17.08
C LEU A 157 -7.89 20.00 -16.84
N ARG A 158 -7.44 19.23 -17.84
CA ARG A 158 -7.25 17.78 -17.75
C ARG A 158 -5.77 17.48 -17.50
N LEU A 159 -5.51 16.78 -16.41
CA LEU A 159 -4.22 16.14 -16.15
C LEU A 159 -4.36 14.67 -16.46
N VAL A 160 -3.47 14.20 -17.32
CA VAL A 160 -3.38 12.79 -17.72
C VAL A 160 -2.00 12.31 -17.37
N TRP A 161 -1.91 11.16 -16.72
CA TRP A 161 -0.69 10.41 -16.65
C TRP A 161 -0.79 9.14 -17.45
N GLU A 162 0.22 8.90 -18.27
CA GLU A 162 0.46 7.64 -18.98
C GLU A 162 1.97 7.34 -18.83
N PRO A 163 2.38 6.09 -18.50
CA PRO A 163 3.77 5.74 -18.24
C PRO A 163 4.75 6.13 -19.34
N TRP A 164 4.34 6.02 -20.61
CA TRP A 164 5.17 6.34 -21.78
C TRP A 164 5.15 7.82 -22.18
N ALA A 165 4.14 8.58 -21.76
CA ALA A 165 3.96 9.96 -22.22
C ALA A 165 4.77 10.94 -21.38
N GLN A 166 4.93 10.67 -20.08
CA GLN A 166 5.65 11.56 -19.17
C GLN A 166 6.15 10.83 -17.90
N PRO A 167 7.29 11.27 -17.33
CA PRO A 167 7.77 10.77 -16.04
C PRO A 167 6.76 10.95 -14.91
N TRP A 168 6.75 9.99 -13.99
CA TRP A 168 5.86 10.01 -12.81
C TRP A 168 6.03 11.27 -11.94
N GLU A 169 7.28 11.69 -11.71
CA GLU A 169 7.55 12.88 -10.87
C GLU A 169 7.06 14.18 -11.52
N GLU A 170 7.10 14.26 -12.86
CA GLU A 170 6.56 15.41 -13.61
C GLU A 170 5.04 15.46 -13.51
N PHE A 171 4.37 14.29 -13.57
CA PHE A 171 2.94 14.22 -13.32
C PHE A 171 2.58 14.69 -11.91
N LEU A 172 3.27 14.21 -10.89
CA LEU A 172 3.04 14.63 -9.51
C LEU A 172 3.24 16.14 -9.34
N ALA A 173 4.24 16.74 -10.00
CA ALA A 173 4.46 18.17 -9.99
C ALA A 173 3.29 18.94 -10.64
N ARG A 174 2.77 18.47 -11.78
CA ARG A 174 1.60 19.07 -12.45
C ARG A 174 0.33 18.94 -11.61
N VAL A 175 0.12 17.81 -10.95
CA VAL A 175 -1.01 17.61 -10.04
C VAL A 175 -0.90 18.58 -8.87
N SER A 176 0.27 18.68 -8.24
CA SER A 176 0.51 19.64 -7.16
C SER A 176 0.21 21.09 -7.59
N ALA A 177 0.70 21.51 -8.75
CA ALA A 177 0.44 22.85 -9.29
C ALA A 177 -1.07 23.09 -9.54
N ALA A 178 -1.81 22.09 -10.02
CA ALA A 178 -3.25 22.20 -10.18
C ALA A 178 -4.00 22.25 -8.84
N LEU A 179 -3.53 21.56 -7.80
CA LEU A 179 -4.06 21.68 -6.45
C LEU A 179 -3.73 23.04 -5.83
N ASP A 180 -2.55 23.60 -6.11
CA ASP A 180 -2.16 24.96 -5.66
C ASP A 180 -3.03 26.05 -6.31
N ALA A 181 -3.51 25.81 -7.54
CA ALA A 181 -4.49 26.68 -8.22
C ALA A 181 -5.94 26.49 -7.75
N CYS A 182 -6.23 25.49 -6.91
CA CYS A 182 -7.58 25.29 -6.40
C CYS A 182 -7.93 26.31 -5.31
N ALA A 183 -9.23 26.66 -5.22
CA ALA A 183 -9.75 27.46 -4.12
C ALA A 183 -9.43 26.76 -2.78
N PRO A 184 -8.95 27.46 -1.74
CA PRO A 184 -8.61 26.86 -0.44
C PRO A 184 -9.85 26.49 0.39
N ALA A 185 -10.73 25.67 -0.19
CA ALA A 185 -12.00 25.23 0.36
C ALA A 185 -12.08 23.70 0.40
N ASP A 186 -12.79 23.16 1.38
CA ASP A 186 -13.01 21.72 1.53
C ASP A 186 -13.79 21.11 0.37
N ASP A 187 -14.66 21.90 -0.27
CA ASP A 187 -15.38 21.48 -1.47
C ASP A 187 -14.45 21.28 -2.67
N SER A 188 -13.28 21.94 -2.73
CA SER A 188 -12.33 21.80 -3.84
C SER A 188 -11.78 20.38 -3.95
N ILE A 189 -11.64 19.68 -2.81
CA ILE A 189 -11.26 18.26 -2.70
C ILE A 189 -12.27 17.59 -1.75
N PRO A 190 -13.39 17.09 -2.28
CA PRO A 190 -14.52 16.69 -1.45
C PRO A 190 -14.24 15.38 -0.70
N GLY A 191 -14.95 15.19 0.41
CA GLY A 191 -14.69 14.09 1.35
C GLY A 191 -14.99 12.71 0.77
N ASP A 192 -15.94 12.60 -0.16
CA ASP A 192 -16.32 11.37 -0.83
C ASP A 192 -15.24 10.87 -1.81
N LEU A 193 -14.53 11.78 -2.49
CA LEU A 193 -13.31 11.46 -3.22
C LEU A 193 -12.27 10.86 -2.28
N LEU A 194 -12.00 11.54 -1.16
CA LEU A 194 -11.02 11.08 -0.17
C LEU A 194 -11.41 9.72 0.42
N SER A 195 -12.69 9.44 0.64
CA SER A 195 -13.17 8.10 1.03
C SER A 195 -12.85 7.03 -0.01
N ARG A 196 -13.12 7.28 -1.29
CA ARG A 196 -12.85 6.31 -2.37
C ARG A 196 -11.35 6.04 -2.53
N VAL A 197 -10.54 7.08 -2.37
CA VAL A 197 -9.09 6.98 -2.41
C VAL A 197 -8.57 6.21 -1.19
N ALA A 198 -8.99 6.58 0.02
CA ALA A 198 -8.57 5.93 1.27
C ALA A 198 -8.91 4.44 1.33
N ALA A 199 -10.09 4.06 0.82
CA ALA A 199 -10.52 2.66 0.72
C ALA A 199 -9.60 1.78 -0.16
N ARG A 200 -8.75 2.41 -0.99
CA ARG A 200 -7.83 1.73 -1.91
C ARG A 200 -6.36 1.84 -1.50
N VAL A 201 -6.04 2.60 -0.46
CA VAL A 201 -4.67 2.73 0.02
C VAL A 201 -4.16 1.38 0.54
N GLY A 202 -2.97 0.99 0.08
CA GLY A 202 -2.38 -0.34 0.35
C GLY A 202 -2.76 -1.45 -0.64
N ARG A 203 -3.72 -1.19 -1.55
CA ARG A 203 -4.13 -2.09 -2.65
C ARG A 203 -3.91 -1.47 -4.04
N GLY A 204 -3.23 -0.33 -4.08
CA GLY A 204 -3.15 0.54 -5.27
C GLY A 204 -4.47 1.26 -5.58
N LEU A 205 -4.38 2.37 -6.32
CA LEU A 205 -5.55 3.21 -6.63
C LEU A 205 -6.34 2.75 -7.87
N LEU A 206 -5.94 1.66 -8.51
CA LEU A 206 -6.54 1.18 -9.76
C LEU A 206 -8.07 0.98 -9.62
N GLY A 207 -8.85 1.44 -10.58
CA GLY A 207 -10.31 1.31 -10.57
C GLY A 207 -11.03 2.33 -9.66
N VAL A 208 -10.31 3.24 -8.99
CA VAL A 208 -10.95 4.42 -8.38
C VAL A 208 -11.55 5.24 -9.51
N ARG A 209 -12.88 5.36 -9.51
CA ARG A 209 -13.62 6.28 -10.35
C ARG A 209 -14.40 7.22 -9.45
N TRP A 210 -14.24 8.51 -9.64
CA TRP A 210 -14.98 9.54 -8.93
C TRP A 210 -15.31 10.69 -9.87
N HIS A 211 -16.56 11.14 -9.83
CA HIS A 211 -17.02 12.32 -10.54
C HIS A 211 -17.91 13.14 -9.62
N ARG A 212 -17.79 14.48 -9.64
CA ARG A 212 -18.49 15.37 -8.71
C ARG A 212 -20.02 15.25 -8.73
N ARG A 213 -20.62 14.83 -9.86
CA ARG A 213 -22.08 14.53 -9.96
C ARG A 213 -22.55 13.35 -9.10
N ASP A 214 -21.63 12.53 -8.57
CA ASP A 214 -21.94 11.48 -7.60
C ASP A 214 -22.34 12.06 -6.22
N ALA A 215 -22.09 13.37 -5.99
CA ALA A 215 -22.64 14.10 -4.86
C ALA A 215 -24.14 14.32 -5.09
N ALA A 216 -24.96 13.44 -4.53
CA ALA A 216 -26.41 13.61 -4.51
C ALA A 216 -26.82 15.00 -3.99
N ALA A 217 -27.93 15.51 -4.55
CA ALA A 217 -28.63 16.77 -4.29
C ALA A 217 -28.47 17.40 -2.89
N PRO A 218 -28.57 18.75 -2.77
CA PRO A 218 -28.40 19.50 -1.53
C PRO A 218 -29.52 19.16 -0.52
N GLY A 219 -29.37 18.04 0.17
CA GLY A 219 -30.27 17.56 1.22
C GLY A 219 -29.52 16.87 2.36
N ARG A 220 -28.19 16.77 2.28
CA ARG A 220 -27.33 16.29 3.36
C ARG A 220 -26.02 17.08 3.35
N ALA A 221 -26.13 18.37 3.63
CA ALA A 221 -24.99 19.10 4.16
C ALA A 221 -24.48 18.30 5.37
N TRP A 222 -23.20 17.94 5.35
CA TRP A 222 -22.50 17.57 6.55
C TRP A 222 -22.56 18.81 7.45
N GLN A 223 -23.59 18.91 8.28
CA GLN A 223 -23.62 19.91 9.33
C GLN A 223 -22.40 19.61 10.19
N GLU A 224 -21.45 20.54 10.15
CA GLU A 224 -20.35 20.63 11.10
C GLU A 224 -20.98 20.56 12.49
N ILE A 225 -20.89 19.38 13.13
CA ILE A 225 -21.19 19.28 14.53
C ILE A 225 -19.97 19.90 15.23
N GLU A 226 -20.14 21.16 15.59
CA GLU A 226 -19.33 21.83 16.58
C GLU A 226 -19.60 21.14 17.94
N GLU A 227 -19.01 19.97 18.16
CA GLU A 227 -18.99 19.36 19.49
C GLU A 227 -18.05 20.20 20.37
N THR A 228 -18.67 21.08 21.14
CA THR A 228 -18.08 21.80 22.26
C THR A 228 -17.58 20.77 23.28
N PHE A 229 -16.29 20.44 23.20
CA PHE A 229 -15.63 19.61 24.21
C PHE A 229 -15.27 20.47 25.43
N GLU A 230 -16.15 20.50 26.42
CA GLU A 230 -15.77 20.93 27.77
C GLU A 230 -14.86 19.87 28.40
N SER A 231 -13.65 20.32 28.71
CA SER A 231 -12.63 19.51 29.38
C SER A 231 -12.96 19.40 30.86
N LYS A 232 -13.59 18.28 31.24
CA LYS A 232 -13.47 17.56 32.53
C LYS A 232 -14.64 16.58 32.63
N THR A 233 -14.39 15.31 32.34
CA THR A 233 -14.81 14.13 33.13
C THR A 233 -14.51 12.89 32.28
N MET A 234 -13.71 12.00 32.85
CA MET A 234 -13.43 10.68 32.29
C MET A 234 -14.60 9.76 32.69
N THR A 235 -15.34 9.26 31.71
CA THR A 235 -16.25 8.12 31.91
C THR A 235 -16.18 7.24 30.68
N VAL A 236 -15.77 5.99 30.90
CA VAL A 236 -15.79 4.91 29.92
C VAL A 236 -17.23 4.39 29.87
N PRO A 237 -17.91 4.38 28.70
CA PRO A 237 -19.07 3.55 28.51
C PRO A 237 -18.66 2.27 27.78
N GLU A 238 -18.94 1.13 28.40
CA GLU A 238 -19.05 -0.17 27.74
C GLU A 238 -20.03 -0.09 26.56
N PHE A 239 -19.69 -0.75 25.45
CA PHE A 239 -20.54 -1.04 24.29
C PHE A 239 -21.07 0.16 23.46
N PRO A 240 -20.91 0.17 22.12
CA PRO A 240 -21.23 1.37 21.33
C PRO A 240 -22.74 1.56 21.08
N ALA A 241 -23.19 2.79 21.29
CA ALA A 241 -24.52 3.30 20.94
C ALA A 241 -24.79 3.28 19.41
N PRO A 242 -26.06 3.19 18.97
CA PRO A 242 -26.42 2.99 17.56
C PRO A 242 -26.26 4.28 16.74
N ARG A 243 -25.22 4.38 15.92
CA ARG A 243 -25.11 5.44 14.90
C ARG A 243 -25.94 5.09 13.66
N ARG A 244 -27.00 5.85 13.43
CA ARG A 244 -27.86 5.81 12.23
C ARG A 244 -27.14 6.49 11.06
N GLY A 245 -26.89 5.73 10.00
CA GLY A 245 -26.34 6.21 8.74
C GLY A 245 -25.82 5.05 7.90
N ARG A 246 -26.72 4.42 7.12
CA ARG A 246 -26.43 3.23 6.31
C ARG A 246 -25.47 3.58 5.15
N SER A 247 -24.22 3.14 5.24
CA SER A 247 -23.48 2.63 4.07
C SER A 247 -23.59 1.10 4.08
N GLY A 248 -23.66 0.47 2.91
CA GLY A 248 -23.95 -0.96 2.73
C GLY A 248 -22.87 -1.94 3.20
N GLY A 249 -22.07 -1.59 4.21
CA GLY A 249 -21.19 -2.52 4.90
C GLY A 249 -21.96 -3.31 5.95
N SER A 250 -21.70 -4.62 6.04
CA SER A 250 -22.30 -5.44 7.11
C SER A 250 -21.83 -4.92 8.48
N ARG A 251 -22.80 -4.61 9.35
CA ARG A 251 -22.63 -4.03 10.70
C ARG A 251 -21.70 -4.84 11.62
N TRP A 252 -21.47 -6.11 11.29
CA TRP A 252 -20.70 -7.07 12.07
C TRP A 252 -19.26 -7.25 11.56
N LEU A 253 -18.88 -6.59 10.47
CA LEU A 253 -17.54 -6.68 9.91
C LEU A 253 -16.73 -5.44 10.31
N PRO A 254 -15.44 -5.59 10.68
CA PRO A 254 -14.54 -4.47 10.93
C PRO A 254 -14.59 -3.47 9.76
N GLN A 255 -14.63 -2.17 10.08
CA GLN A 255 -14.58 -1.08 9.10
C GLN A 255 -13.18 -1.01 8.47
N ASP A 256 -13.08 -0.54 7.22
CA ASP A 256 -11.82 -0.47 6.45
C ASP A 256 -10.87 0.66 6.89
N GLU A 257 -11.07 1.27 8.06
CA GLU A 257 -10.20 2.32 8.59
C GLU A 257 -9.07 1.72 9.44
N LEU A 258 -7.85 1.76 8.93
CA LEU A 258 -6.65 1.41 9.71
C LEU A 258 -6.44 2.45 10.81
N SER A 259 -6.25 1.97 12.04
CA SER A 259 -5.79 2.79 13.15
C SER A 259 -4.39 3.35 12.88
N ILE A 260 -4.06 4.46 13.52
CA ILE A 260 -2.73 5.07 13.39
C ILE A 260 -1.63 4.13 13.90
N THR A 261 -1.92 3.32 14.92
CA THR A 261 -1.02 2.28 15.38
C THR A 261 -0.74 1.24 14.29
N GLU A 262 -1.75 0.84 13.52
CA GLU A 262 -1.56 -0.08 12.37
C GLU A 262 -0.74 0.56 11.25
N GLN A 263 -0.97 1.84 10.98
CA GLN A 263 -0.20 2.57 9.96
C GLN A 263 1.27 2.73 10.36
N ILE A 264 1.55 2.98 11.65
CA ILE A 264 2.92 3.04 12.19
C ILE A 264 3.55 1.64 12.18
N ALA A 265 2.79 0.59 12.49
CA ALA A 265 3.26 -0.79 12.39
C ALA A 265 3.67 -1.16 10.96
N ILE A 266 2.91 -0.72 9.95
CA ILE A 266 3.27 -0.91 8.52
C ILE A 266 4.60 -0.21 8.18
N ALA A 267 4.77 1.05 8.60
CA ALA A 267 6.01 1.79 8.36
C ALA A 267 7.20 1.15 9.09
N LEU A 268 6.99 0.74 10.33
CA LEU A 268 8.01 0.10 11.16
C LEU A 268 8.47 -1.23 10.56
N ARG A 269 7.55 -2.02 10.00
CA ARG A 269 7.87 -3.26 9.29
C ARG A 269 8.78 -3.01 8.10
N LYS A 270 8.48 -2.01 7.26
CA LYS A 270 9.31 -1.65 6.11
C LYS A 270 10.74 -1.29 6.55
N GLU A 271 10.88 -0.53 7.63
CA GLU A 271 12.18 -0.19 8.20
C GLU A 271 12.93 -1.41 8.74
N ILE A 272 12.24 -2.33 9.44
CA ILE A 272 12.85 -3.58 9.93
C ILE A 272 13.32 -4.46 8.76
N MET A 273 12.50 -4.63 7.73
CA MET A 273 12.87 -5.40 6.54
C MET A 273 14.05 -4.78 5.77
N ASN A 274 14.11 -3.45 5.68
CA ASN A 274 15.19 -2.75 4.97
C ASN A 274 16.51 -2.69 5.76
N ALA A 275 16.45 -2.81 7.08
CA ALA A 275 17.60 -2.67 7.96
C ALA A 275 18.52 -3.91 8.00
N GLY A 276 18.21 -4.96 7.25
CA GLY A 276 19.05 -6.16 7.13
C GLY A 276 19.12 -7.00 8.41
N PHE A 277 18.06 -6.96 9.24
CA PHE A 277 17.98 -7.80 10.43
C PHE A 277 17.81 -9.27 10.05
N HIS A 278 18.41 -10.16 10.84
CA HIS A 278 18.34 -11.61 10.71
C HIS A 278 17.33 -12.19 11.70
N PRO A 279 16.78 -13.40 11.44
CA PRO A 279 16.00 -14.13 12.44
C PRO A 279 16.72 -14.19 13.79
N GLY A 280 15.99 -13.92 14.88
CA GLY A 280 16.52 -13.86 16.24
C GLY A 280 17.10 -12.48 16.66
N ASP A 281 17.32 -11.56 15.72
CA ASP A 281 17.89 -10.24 16.04
C ASP A 281 16.97 -9.45 16.99
N ARG A 282 17.58 -8.92 18.06
CA ARG A 282 16.87 -8.08 19.05
C ARG A 282 16.60 -6.69 18.47
N LEU A 283 15.34 -6.29 18.54
CA LEU A 283 14.87 -4.97 18.12
C LEU A 283 14.74 -4.05 19.33
N SER A 284 15.54 -2.98 19.35
CA SER A 284 15.44 -1.95 20.39
C SER A 284 14.39 -0.90 20.06
N PRO A 285 13.30 -0.77 20.84
CA PRO A 285 12.29 0.26 20.60
C PRO A 285 12.86 1.68 20.69
N ALA A 286 13.88 1.90 21.52
CA ALA A 286 14.54 3.19 21.67
C ALA A 286 15.35 3.57 20.42
N VAL A 287 16.03 2.60 19.81
CA VAL A 287 16.78 2.83 18.56
C VAL A 287 15.80 3.11 17.42
N LEU A 288 14.72 2.35 17.31
CA LEU A 288 13.69 2.53 16.28
C LEU A 288 12.94 3.87 16.44
N ALA A 289 12.62 4.26 17.67
CA ALA A 289 12.05 5.58 17.99
C ALA A 289 12.97 6.73 17.54
N SER A 290 14.27 6.63 17.85
CA SER A 290 15.25 7.63 17.41
C SER A 290 15.40 7.69 15.89
N ARG A 291 15.43 6.54 15.20
CA ARG A 291 15.54 6.47 13.73
C ARG A 291 14.33 7.05 13.02
N LEU A 292 13.13 6.73 13.50
CA LEU A 292 11.87 7.14 12.88
C LEU A 292 11.36 8.52 13.37
N GLY A 293 12.03 9.12 14.36
CA GLY A 293 11.61 10.37 14.99
C GLY A 293 10.34 10.27 15.83
N LEU A 294 9.92 9.06 16.18
CA LEU A 294 8.69 8.77 16.92
C LEU A 294 8.96 8.71 18.43
N THR A 295 7.91 8.85 19.26
CA THR A 295 8.06 8.62 20.70
C THR A 295 8.18 7.12 21.03
N LEU A 296 8.91 6.83 22.10
CA LEU A 296 9.12 5.47 22.59
C LEU A 296 7.82 4.72 22.93
N PRO A 297 6.80 5.31 23.59
CA PRO A 297 5.51 4.65 23.79
C PRO A 297 4.79 4.30 22.49
N THR A 298 4.81 5.20 21.49
CA THR A 298 4.18 4.96 20.19
C THR A 298 4.84 3.80 19.44
N VAL A 299 6.18 3.74 19.43
CA VAL A 299 6.92 2.63 18.82
C VAL A 299 6.62 1.32 19.54
N ARG A 300 6.60 1.30 20.87
CA ARG A 300 6.25 0.08 21.62
C ARG A 300 4.84 -0.41 21.30
N ALA A 301 3.86 0.49 21.16
CA ALA A 301 2.50 0.11 20.80
C ALA A 301 2.45 -0.51 19.38
N ALA A 302 3.14 0.09 18.41
CA ALA A 302 3.23 -0.45 17.07
C ALA A 302 3.98 -1.79 17.02
N MET A 303 5.07 -1.95 17.78
CA MET A 303 5.79 -3.22 17.90
C MET A 303 4.94 -4.31 18.55
N ARG A 304 4.16 -3.98 19.59
CA ARG A 304 3.20 -4.92 20.19
C ARG A 304 2.15 -5.38 19.18
N ARG A 305 1.61 -4.44 18.39
CA ARG A 305 0.69 -4.81 17.30
C ARG A 305 1.35 -5.77 16.30
N LEU A 306 2.61 -5.54 15.93
CA LEU A 306 3.35 -6.47 15.07
C LEU A 306 3.55 -7.84 15.73
N VAL A 307 3.70 -7.91 17.06
CA VAL A 307 3.73 -9.17 17.81
C VAL A 307 2.36 -9.86 17.74
N ASP A 308 1.27 -9.13 17.99
CA ASP A 308 -0.09 -9.67 17.92
C ASP A 308 -0.42 -10.20 16.51
N ASP A 309 0.11 -9.55 15.47
CA ASP A 309 -0.06 -9.95 14.08
C ASP A 309 0.88 -11.11 13.67
N GLY A 310 1.81 -11.54 14.55
CA GLY A 310 2.79 -12.60 14.31
C GLY A 310 3.93 -12.20 13.36
N LEU A 311 4.19 -10.90 13.23
CA LEU A 311 5.25 -10.32 12.41
C LEU A 311 6.51 -9.98 13.20
N LEU A 312 6.41 -9.95 14.54
CA LEU A 312 7.53 -9.86 15.48
C LEU A 312 7.34 -10.90 16.59
N ALA A 313 8.43 -11.27 17.26
CA ALA A 313 8.42 -12.13 18.43
C ALA A 313 8.77 -11.35 19.70
N VAL A 314 8.41 -11.90 20.85
CA VAL A 314 8.94 -11.48 22.15
C VAL A 314 9.80 -12.62 22.70
N ASP A 315 11.09 -12.39 22.79
CA ASP A 315 12.06 -13.32 23.38
C ASP A 315 12.69 -12.69 24.63
N ALA A 316 12.62 -13.40 25.76
CA ALA A 316 13.13 -12.97 27.06
C ALA A 316 12.73 -11.52 27.45
N GLY A 317 11.52 -11.08 27.06
CA GLY A 317 11.01 -9.73 27.33
C GLY A 317 11.48 -8.64 26.35
N HIS A 318 12.19 -9.02 25.28
CA HIS A 318 12.64 -8.13 24.21
C HIS A 318 11.89 -8.42 22.91
N PHE A 319 11.66 -7.39 22.09
CA PHE A 319 11.18 -7.62 20.73
C PHE A 319 12.30 -8.21 19.89
N ALA A 320 11.99 -9.20 19.06
CA ALA A 320 12.95 -9.84 18.18
C ALA A 320 12.32 -10.11 16.80
N VAL A 321 13.18 -10.24 15.79
CA VAL A 321 12.78 -10.79 14.49
C VAL A 321 12.45 -12.28 14.68
N PRO A 322 11.29 -12.76 14.23
CA PRO A 322 10.91 -14.16 14.41
C PRO A 322 11.90 -15.12 13.74
N GLU A 323 12.12 -16.26 14.37
CA GLU A 323 12.69 -17.44 13.71
C GLU A 323 11.56 -18.20 13.01
N VAL A 324 11.78 -18.62 11.76
CA VAL A 324 10.78 -19.36 10.98
C VAL A 324 11.12 -20.83 11.02
N THR A 325 10.21 -21.65 11.55
CA THR A 325 10.34 -23.11 11.55
C THR A 325 9.60 -23.74 10.37
N GLY A 326 9.95 -24.98 10.03
CA GLY A 326 9.24 -25.76 9.01
C GLY A 326 7.76 -25.98 9.38
N GLN A 327 7.43 -26.04 10.67
CA GLN A 327 6.06 -26.16 11.15
C GLN A 327 5.26 -24.86 10.91
N ASP A 328 5.90 -23.69 11.09
CA ASP A 328 5.27 -22.40 10.81
C ASP A 328 4.94 -22.25 9.32
N VAL A 329 5.84 -22.74 8.44
CA VAL A 329 5.59 -22.79 6.99
C VAL A 329 4.37 -23.66 6.68
N VAL A 330 4.30 -24.87 7.26
CA VAL A 330 3.15 -25.78 7.08
C VAL A 330 1.84 -25.12 7.50
N ASP A 331 1.80 -24.55 8.71
CA ASP A 331 0.58 -23.94 9.26
C ASP A 331 0.09 -22.74 8.43
N LEU A 332 1.03 -21.85 8.08
CA LEU A 332 0.72 -20.66 7.27
C LEU A 332 0.18 -21.05 5.89
N TYR A 333 0.83 -21.99 5.21
CA TYR A 333 0.44 -22.39 3.86
C TYR A 333 -0.82 -23.25 3.84
N ALA A 334 -1.10 -24.04 4.88
CA ALA A 334 -2.35 -24.79 5.01
C ALA A 334 -3.53 -23.82 5.13
N SER A 335 -3.37 -22.79 5.95
CA SER A 335 -4.36 -21.70 6.08
C SER A 335 -4.56 -20.95 4.75
N ARG A 336 -3.48 -20.62 4.03
CA ARG A 336 -3.56 -19.97 2.71
C ARG A 336 -4.24 -20.85 1.66
N LEU A 337 -3.98 -22.15 1.66
CA LEU A 337 -4.66 -23.08 0.76
C LEU A 337 -6.16 -23.05 1.00
N HIS A 338 -6.59 -23.16 2.25
CA HIS A 338 -8.01 -23.21 2.60
C HIS A 338 -8.74 -21.91 2.26
N VAL A 339 -8.21 -20.76 2.72
CA VAL A 339 -8.82 -19.45 2.46
C VAL A 339 -8.76 -19.10 0.98
N GLY A 340 -7.62 -19.35 0.32
CA GLY A 340 -7.44 -19.11 -1.11
C GLY A 340 -8.41 -19.92 -1.97
N SER A 341 -8.66 -21.18 -1.63
CA SER A 341 -9.60 -22.03 -2.36
C SER A 341 -11.03 -21.48 -2.34
N VAL A 342 -11.47 -20.97 -1.18
CA VAL A 342 -12.78 -20.31 -1.05
C VAL A 342 -12.84 -19.02 -1.88
N LEU A 343 -11.77 -18.22 -1.85
CA LEU A 343 -11.69 -16.97 -2.61
C LEU A 343 -11.75 -17.21 -4.12
N LEU A 344 -11.00 -18.19 -4.64
CA LEU A 344 -10.99 -18.54 -6.08
C LEU A 344 -12.37 -19.03 -6.54
N ARG A 345 -13.06 -19.84 -5.74
CA ARG A 345 -14.46 -20.23 -6.02
C ARG A 345 -15.39 -19.02 -5.99
N GLY A 346 -15.18 -18.09 -5.05
CA GLY A 346 -15.91 -16.82 -4.99
C GLY A 346 -15.71 -15.98 -6.25
N CYS A 347 -14.50 -15.93 -6.81
CA CYS A 347 -14.20 -15.22 -8.06
C CYS A 347 -15.01 -15.73 -9.26
N ALA A 348 -15.22 -17.04 -9.37
CA ALA A 348 -16.01 -17.62 -10.46
C ALA A 348 -17.50 -17.21 -10.39
N ALA A 349 -18.01 -16.88 -9.19
CA ALA A 349 -19.36 -16.37 -9.02
C ALA A 349 -19.51 -14.86 -9.33
N GLN A 350 -18.41 -14.16 -9.63
CA GLN A 350 -18.40 -12.72 -9.88
C GLN A 350 -18.39 -12.40 -11.38
N PRO A 351 -18.97 -11.26 -11.80
CA PRO A 351 -18.87 -10.81 -13.17
C PRO A 351 -17.40 -10.65 -13.62
N ARG A 352 -17.08 -11.05 -14.86
CA ARG A 352 -15.71 -11.02 -15.42
C ARG A 352 -14.99 -9.67 -15.26
N HIS A 353 -15.71 -8.55 -15.27
CA HIS A 353 -15.09 -7.23 -15.10
C HIS A 353 -14.49 -7.01 -13.69
N ARG A 354 -14.93 -7.77 -12.67
CA ARG A 354 -14.34 -7.72 -11.32
C ARG A 354 -12.91 -8.25 -11.28
N LEU A 355 -12.55 -9.14 -12.22
CA LEU A 355 -11.20 -9.69 -12.37
C LEU A 355 -10.26 -8.77 -13.17
N LEU A 356 -10.70 -7.57 -13.58
CA LEU A 356 -9.86 -6.65 -14.34
C LEU A 356 -8.59 -6.29 -13.56
N ALA A 357 -8.69 -6.02 -12.27
CA ALA A 357 -7.52 -5.69 -11.45
C ALA A 357 -6.56 -6.88 -11.33
N SER A 358 -7.07 -8.10 -11.17
CA SER A 358 -6.27 -9.33 -11.18
C SER A 358 -5.57 -9.55 -12.52
N ARG A 359 -6.24 -9.29 -13.66
CA ARG A 359 -5.63 -9.36 -15.00
C ARG A 359 -4.47 -8.39 -15.15
N LEU A 360 -4.60 -7.19 -14.59
CA LEU A 360 -3.58 -6.16 -14.65
C LEU A 360 -2.40 -6.48 -13.73
N ALA A 361 -2.68 -6.99 -12.53
CA ALA A 361 -1.65 -7.48 -11.63
C ALA A 361 -0.85 -8.64 -12.26
N LEU A 362 -1.50 -9.56 -12.98
CA LEU A 362 -0.78 -10.62 -13.71
C LEU A 362 0.19 -10.03 -14.76
N ARG A 363 -0.22 -9.00 -15.50
CA ARG A 363 0.69 -8.34 -16.45
C ARG A 363 1.90 -7.71 -15.77
N ALA A 364 1.72 -7.19 -14.56
CA ALA A 364 2.85 -6.69 -13.76
C ALA A 364 3.81 -7.82 -13.36
N VAL A 365 3.30 -9.02 -13.05
CA VAL A 365 4.14 -10.21 -12.83
C VAL A 365 4.92 -10.55 -14.11
N GLU A 366 4.27 -10.54 -15.27
CA GLU A 366 4.90 -10.82 -16.56
C GLU A 366 5.99 -9.80 -16.92
N ALA A 367 5.73 -8.51 -16.67
CA ALA A 367 6.70 -7.44 -16.88
C ALA A 367 7.89 -7.55 -15.93
N ALA A 368 7.65 -7.82 -14.65
CA ALA A 368 8.70 -8.05 -13.66
C ALA A 368 9.55 -9.27 -14.02
N ALA A 369 8.96 -10.32 -14.61
CA ALA A 369 9.69 -11.50 -15.04
C ALA A 369 10.59 -11.23 -16.27
N ALA A 370 10.21 -10.29 -17.13
CA ALA A 370 10.97 -9.94 -18.33
C ALA A 370 12.14 -9.00 -18.05
N GLU A 371 11.93 -8.00 -17.17
CA GLU A 371 12.85 -6.85 -17.02
C GLU A 371 13.26 -6.56 -15.57
N GLY A 372 12.62 -7.21 -14.60
CA GLY A 372 12.81 -6.96 -13.17
C GLY A 372 13.75 -7.95 -12.48
N THR A 373 13.87 -7.79 -11.16
CA THR A 373 14.55 -8.77 -10.30
C THR A 373 13.59 -9.87 -9.84
N SER A 374 14.11 -10.99 -9.35
CA SER A 374 13.29 -12.04 -8.74
C SER A 374 12.44 -11.52 -7.57
N ALA A 375 12.98 -10.59 -6.78
CA ALA A 375 12.24 -9.92 -5.72
C ALA A 375 11.04 -9.12 -6.25
N ASP A 376 11.18 -8.46 -7.40
CA ASP A 376 10.07 -7.72 -8.03
C ASP A 376 8.96 -8.66 -8.49
N VAL A 377 9.33 -9.83 -9.05
CA VAL A 377 8.38 -10.88 -9.45
C VAL A 377 7.59 -11.39 -8.24
N ASP A 378 8.24 -11.66 -7.11
CA ASP A 378 7.56 -12.14 -5.90
C ASP A 378 6.58 -11.11 -5.34
N GLN A 379 6.98 -9.83 -5.33
CA GLN A 379 6.13 -8.75 -4.87
C GLN A 379 4.88 -8.61 -5.76
N ALA A 380 5.07 -8.68 -7.08
CA ALA A 380 4.01 -8.64 -8.07
C ALA A 380 3.08 -9.86 -7.96
N ASP A 381 3.63 -11.06 -7.75
CA ASP A 381 2.85 -12.30 -7.59
C ASP A 381 1.94 -12.22 -6.34
N LEU A 382 2.51 -11.83 -5.19
CA LEU A 382 1.71 -11.66 -3.97
C LEU A 382 0.64 -10.57 -4.12
N HIS A 383 0.90 -9.54 -4.93
CA HIS A 383 -0.11 -8.53 -5.27
C HIS A 383 -1.22 -9.12 -6.16
N PHE A 384 -0.87 -9.88 -7.20
CA PHE A 384 -1.83 -10.59 -8.06
C PHE A 384 -2.77 -11.49 -7.25
N GLN A 385 -2.21 -12.26 -6.32
CA GLN A 385 -2.99 -13.13 -5.42
C GLN A 385 -3.95 -12.32 -4.53
N GLN A 386 -3.53 -11.14 -4.06
CA GLN A 386 -4.41 -10.26 -3.28
C GLN A 386 -5.53 -9.65 -4.13
N GLU A 387 -5.25 -9.26 -5.37
CA GLU A 387 -6.29 -8.75 -6.28
C GLU A 387 -7.32 -9.84 -6.63
N LEU A 388 -6.91 -11.11 -6.73
CA LEU A 388 -7.85 -12.24 -6.82
C LEU A 388 -8.71 -12.35 -5.55
N ALA A 389 -8.10 -12.29 -4.37
CA ALA A 389 -8.83 -12.34 -3.11
C ALA A 389 -9.90 -11.24 -3.03
N ASP A 390 -9.57 -10.03 -3.45
CA ASP A 390 -10.47 -8.88 -3.42
C ASP A 390 -11.58 -8.98 -4.49
N ALA A 391 -11.26 -9.54 -5.65
CA ALA A 391 -12.22 -9.77 -6.72
C ALA A 391 -13.31 -10.79 -6.33
N SER A 392 -13.06 -11.67 -5.35
CA SER A 392 -14.02 -12.70 -4.91
C SER A 392 -15.34 -12.15 -4.35
N GLY A 393 -15.35 -10.89 -3.90
CA GLY A 393 -16.48 -10.28 -3.17
C GLY A 393 -16.60 -10.72 -1.70
N LEU A 394 -15.72 -11.60 -1.20
CA LEU A 394 -15.73 -12.09 0.17
C LEU A 394 -14.80 -11.25 1.06
N SER A 395 -15.27 -10.08 1.50
CA SER A 395 -14.44 -9.09 2.20
C SER A 395 -13.71 -9.62 3.44
N GLN A 396 -14.32 -10.52 4.21
CA GLN A 396 -13.66 -11.11 5.39
C GLN A 396 -12.54 -12.07 5.00
N SER A 397 -12.83 -13.02 4.11
CA SER A 397 -11.83 -13.96 3.61
C SER A 397 -10.66 -13.22 2.94
N ALA A 398 -10.94 -12.15 2.20
CA ALA A 398 -9.92 -11.32 1.57
C ALA A 398 -9.01 -10.61 2.59
N ARG A 399 -9.57 -10.14 3.72
CA ARG A 399 -8.79 -9.57 4.83
C ARG A 399 -7.95 -10.61 5.56
N THR A 400 -8.51 -11.79 5.85
CA THR A 400 -7.74 -12.90 6.41
C THR A 400 -6.60 -13.28 5.48
N PHE A 401 -6.86 -13.38 4.18
CA PHE A 401 -5.84 -13.67 3.18
C PHE A 401 -4.75 -12.60 3.13
N HIS A 402 -5.12 -11.32 3.25
CA HIS A 402 -4.15 -10.23 3.35
C HIS A 402 -3.22 -10.38 4.56
N ALA A 403 -3.76 -10.68 5.74
CA ALA A 403 -2.95 -10.92 6.93
C ALA A 403 -1.98 -12.11 6.74
N LEU A 404 -2.44 -13.20 6.11
CA LEU A 404 -1.58 -14.33 5.76
C LEU A 404 -0.50 -13.94 4.73
N THR A 405 -0.82 -13.10 3.75
CA THR A 405 0.13 -12.58 2.76
C THR A 405 1.22 -11.73 3.41
N LEU A 406 0.88 -10.94 4.44
CA LEU A 406 1.87 -10.18 5.20
C LEU A 406 2.87 -11.10 5.93
N ARG A 407 2.39 -12.23 6.48
CA ARG A 407 3.27 -13.23 7.11
C ARG A 407 4.16 -13.94 6.08
N VAL A 408 3.65 -14.25 4.89
CA VAL A 408 4.47 -14.79 3.79
C VAL A 408 5.60 -13.84 3.42
N ARG A 409 5.33 -12.54 3.32
CA ARG A 409 6.37 -11.53 3.05
C ARG A 409 7.44 -11.51 4.13
N MET A 410 7.04 -11.66 5.38
CA MET A 410 7.98 -11.79 6.50
C MET A 410 8.83 -13.05 6.36
N PHE A 411 8.23 -14.21 6.06
CA PHE A 411 8.98 -15.46 5.87
C PHE A 411 9.97 -15.37 4.70
N ILE A 412 9.56 -14.80 3.57
CA ILE A 412 10.44 -14.56 2.41
C ILE A 412 11.66 -13.72 2.83
N SER A 413 11.42 -12.64 3.56
CA SER A 413 12.48 -11.73 4.04
C SER A 413 13.41 -12.41 5.04
N VAL A 414 12.88 -13.19 5.98
CA VAL A 414 13.65 -13.85 7.05
C VAL A 414 14.48 -15.01 6.50
N LEU A 415 13.90 -15.81 5.60
CA LEU A 415 14.58 -16.95 4.98
C LEU A 415 15.49 -16.54 3.81
N GLN A 416 15.52 -15.24 3.46
CA GLN A 416 16.28 -14.69 2.32
C GLN A 416 16.08 -15.51 1.02
N LEU A 417 14.82 -15.83 0.72
CA LEU A 417 14.49 -16.73 -0.39
C LEU A 417 14.89 -16.10 -1.72
N ASP A 418 15.59 -16.88 -2.54
CA ASP A 418 15.80 -16.56 -3.94
C ASP A 418 14.79 -17.33 -4.80
N TYR A 419 13.90 -16.60 -5.45
CA TYR A 419 12.91 -17.14 -6.40
C TYR A 419 13.34 -17.03 -7.86
N SER A 420 14.56 -16.57 -8.15
CA SER A 420 15.08 -16.49 -9.53
C SER A 420 14.88 -17.79 -10.33
N PRO A 421 15.12 -19.00 -9.78
CA PRO A 421 14.91 -20.25 -10.52
C PRO A 421 13.43 -20.62 -10.77
N ALA A 422 12.50 -19.92 -10.13
CA ALA A 422 11.06 -20.22 -10.15
C ALA A 422 10.23 -19.22 -10.96
N VAL A 423 10.83 -18.12 -11.45
CA VAL A 423 10.13 -17.02 -12.14
C VAL A 423 9.22 -17.52 -13.26
N ASP A 424 9.74 -18.31 -14.21
CA ASP A 424 8.94 -18.84 -15.34
C ASP A 424 7.74 -19.68 -14.86
N ARG A 425 7.94 -20.45 -13.78
CA ARG A 425 6.90 -21.29 -13.20
C ARG A 425 5.83 -20.44 -12.52
N ILE A 426 6.22 -19.40 -11.76
CA ILE A 426 5.31 -18.47 -11.09
C ILE A 426 4.36 -17.85 -12.13
N VAL A 427 4.93 -17.29 -13.21
CA VAL A 427 4.15 -16.68 -14.30
C VAL A 427 3.22 -17.71 -14.96
N ALA A 428 3.73 -18.92 -15.24
CA ALA A 428 2.92 -19.97 -15.86
C ALA A 428 1.77 -20.45 -14.97
N ASP A 429 1.99 -20.57 -13.65
CA ASP A 429 0.97 -20.94 -12.68
C ASP A 429 -0.12 -19.85 -12.60
N ASP A 430 0.26 -18.58 -12.54
CA ASP A 430 -0.69 -17.46 -12.43
C ASP A 430 -1.56 -17.29 -13.67
N ARG A 431 -0.97 -17.46 -14.87
CA ARG A 431 -1.72 -17.52 -16.13
C ARG A 431 -2.77 -18.62 -16.10
N ARG A 432 -2.40 -19.82 -15.66
CA ARG A 432 -3.31 -20.98 -15.58
C ARG A 432 -4.45 -20.72 -14.60
N ILE A 433 -4.16 -20.16 -13.42
CA ILE A 433 -5.17 -19.80 -12.42
C ILE A 433 -6.16 -18.79 -13.02
N LEU A 434 -5.67 -17.69 -13.61
CA LEU A 434 -6.55 -16.65 -14.15
C LEU A 434 -7.38 -17.14 -15.34
N SER A 435 -6.79 -17.93 -16.26
CA SER A 435 -7.51 -18.51 -17.40
C SER A 435 -8.66 -19.40 -16.93
N ALA A 436 -8.40 -20.29 -15.96
CA ALA A 436 -9.41 -21.15 -15.37
C ALA A 436 -10.56 -20.35 -14.76
N LEU A 437 -10.30 -19.25 -14.07
CA LEU A 437 -11.35 -18.36 -13.55
C LEU A 437 -12.16 -17.68 -14.66
N LEU A 438 -11.51 -17.19 -15.72
CA LEU A 438 -12.19 -16.51 -16.84
C LEU A 438 -13.09 -17.47 -17.64
N GLU A 439 -12.68 -18.74 -17.71
CA GLU A 439 -13.41 -19.85 -18.33
C GLU A 439 -14.45 -20.49 -17.40
N ASN A 440 -14.64 -19.95 -16.19
CA ASN A 440 -15.58 -20.45 -15.19
C ASN A 440 -15.31 -21.91 -14.76
N ARG A 441 -14.02 -22.26 -14.61
CA ARG A 441 -13.51 -23.54 -14.10
C ARG A 441 -12.82 -23.35 -12.74
N PRO A 442 -13.57 -23.07 -11.66
CA PRO A 442 -12.99 -22.74 -10.36
C PRO A 442 -12.20 -23.90 -9.74
N ASP A 443 -12.61 -25.15 -9.92
CA ASP A 443 -11.89 -26.29 -9.34
C ASP A 443 -10.53 -26.50 -10.01
N ASP A 444 -10.41 -26.20 -11.31
CA ASP A 444 -9.11 -26.18 -11.99
C ASP A 444 -8.23 -25.06 -11.44
N ALA A 445 -8.78 -23.86 -11.20
CA ALA A 445 -8.03 -22.76 -10.58
C ALA A 445 -7.54 -23.15 -9.17
N VAL A 446 -8.36 -23.85 -8.38
CA VAL A 446 -8.00 -24.36 -7.05
C VAL A 446 -6.91 -25.44 -7.14
N ALA A 447 -6.98 -26.34 -8.11
CA ALA A 447 -5.94 -27.34 -8.33
C ALA A 447 -4.58 -26.70 -8.70
N GLN A 448 -4.60 -25.67 -9.55
CA GLN A 448 -3.39 -24.91 -9.89
C GLN A 448 -2.84 -24.12 -8.69
N TRP A 449 -3.73 -23.50 -7.90
CA TRP A 449 -3.36 -22.83 -6.65
C TRP A 449 -2.68 -23.79 -5.66
N ARG A 450 -3.23 -24.99 -5.48
CA ARG A 450 -2.61 -26.03 -4.65
C ARG A 450 -1.21 -26.40 -5.14
N ALA A 451 -1.06 -26.68 -6.43
CA ALA A 451 0.23 -27.03 -7.01
C ALA A 451 1.28 -25.92 -6.80
N LYS A 452 0.86 -24.65 -6.97
CA LYS A 452 1.69 -23.47 -6.70
C LYS A 452 2.13 -23.41 -5.23
N LEU A 453 1.22 -23.61 -4.27
CA LEU A 453 1.55 -23.63 -2.84
C LEU A 453 2.45 -24.81 -2.45
N ASP A 454 2.22 -26.00 -3.01
CA ASP A 454 3.09 -27.16 -2.78
C ASP A 454 4.55 -26.88 -3.18
N ASN A 455 4.75 -26.15 -4.28
CA ASN A 455 6.07 -25.74 -4.74
C ASN A 455 6.70 -24.72 -3.80
N ALA A 456 5.93 -23.73 -3.34
CA ALA A 456 6.39 -22.73 -2.38
C ALA A 456 6.79 -23.36 -1.03
N VAL A 457 5.98 -24.29 -0.51
CA VAL A 457 6.30 -25.04 0.72
C VAL A 457 7.57 -25.85 0.55
N ARG A 458 7.73 -26.58 -0.57
CA ARG A 458 8.96 -27.33 -0.86
C ARG A 458 10.20 -26.43 -0.90
N HIS A 459 10.09 -25.24 -1.50
CA HIS A 459 11.19 -24.28 -1.58
C HIS A 459 11.57 -23.72 -0.20
N MET A 460 10.57 -23.26 0.56
CA MET A 460 10.79 -22.69 1.90
C MET A 460 11.33 -23.71 2.91
N THR A 461 10.86 -24.95 2.83
CA THR A 461 11.25 -26.01 3.77
C THR A 461 12.66 -26.55 3.48
N ALA A 462 13.12 -26.49 2.23
CA ALA A 462 14.51 -26.81 1.89
C ALA A 462 15.53 -25.84 2.54
N LEU A 463 15.07 -24.64 2.91
CA LEU A 463 15.88 -23.56 3.49
C LEU A 463 15.64 -23.38 5.00
N SER A 464 14.63 -24.05 5.56
CA SER A 464 14.36 -24.04 6.99
C SER A 464 15.39 -24.87 7.76
N PRO A 465 15.93 -24.38 8.90
CA PRO A 465 16.87 -25.13 9.73
C PRO A 465 16.22 -26.31 10.48
N THR A 466 14.88 -26.37 10.52
CA THR A 466 14.10 -27.40 11.23
C THR A 466 13.40 -28.35 10.26
N SER A 467 13.20 -29.61 10.68
CA SER A 467 12.62 -30.68 9.86
C SER A 467 11.18 -30.38 9.43
N PHE A 468 10.87 -30.66 8.17
CA PHE A 468 9.53 -30.52 7.57
C PHE A 468 8.76 -31.84 7.58
N ASP A 469 7.56 -31.85 8.16
CA ASP A 469 6.65 -33.00 8.14
C ASP A 469 5.84 -33.04 6.83
N ARG A 470 6.40 -33.78 5.85
CA ARG A 470 5.78 -34.02 4.53
C ARG A 470 4.44 -34.73 4.64
N ASP A 471 4.30 -35.65 5.59
CA ASP A 471 3.11 -36.48 5.72
C ASP A 471 1.96 -35.66 6.29
N LEU A 472 2.25 -34.77 7.24
CA LEU A 472 1.27 -33.80 7.74
C LEU A 472 0.80 -32.87 6.63
N TRP A 473 1.72 -32.30 5.83
CA TRP A 473 1.35 -31.47 4.68
C TRP A 473 0.46 -32.23 3.69
N GLY A 474 0.80 -33.48 3.38
CA GLY A 474 -0.02 -34.35 2.53
C GLY A 474 -1.44 -34.52 3.07
N ARG A 475 -1.60 -34.81 4.36
CA ARG A 475 -2.91 -34.98 5.02
C ARG A 475 -3.75 -33.70 5.05
N LEU A 476 -3.12 -32.55 5.24
CA LEU A 476 -3.83 -31.26 5.32
C LEU A 476 -4.29 -30.76 3.94
N THR A 477 -3.59 -31.15 2.87
CA THR A 477 -3.86 -30.67 1.51
C THR A 477 -4.68 -31.63 0.66
N THR A 478 -4.78 -32.90 1.04
CA THR A 478 -5.63 -33.88 0.34
C THR A 478 -7.09 -33.76 0.81
N TRP A 479 -7.96 -33.36 -0.11
CA TRP A 479 -9.40 -33.45 0.08
C TRP A 479 -9.96 -34.41 -0.98
N SER A 480 -10.80 -35.34 -0.51
CA SER A 480 -11.55 -36.33 -1.30
C SER A 480 -12.64 -35.71 -2.14
#